data_AF-A0A9E0PNH0-F1
#
_entry.id   AF-A0A9E0PNH0-F1
#
_cell.length_a   1.000
_cell.length_b   1.000
_cell.length_c   1.000
_cell.angle_alpha   90.00
_cell.angle_beta   90.00
_cell.angle_gamma   90.00
#
_symmetry.space_group_name_H-M   'P 1'
#
loop_
_entity.id
_entity.type
_entity.pdbx_description
1 polymer ?
#
loop_
_entity_poly.entity_id
_entity_poly.type
_entity_poly.pdbx_seq_one_letter_code
_entity_poly.pdbx_strand_id
1 'polypeptide(L)'
;MTLRKFFVGRAIGLIILLCIIGIISGFYALNNYIYKEKQADPIETTNNALPPIFEWKYEEAKSLNLDGFPETNIFLKVTYPNGTIENRLIDTTPGSCNDLPDSEEDNVINSTVIQCYSAGLGYTFKITKGIGSYLVMRKTFEEGLLDYEPPLYEYKVVAEFPFYK
;
A
#
# COMPACT_ATOMS: atom_id res chain seq x y z
N MET A 1 -65.54 29.61 7.98
CA MET A 1 -64.39 29.14 7.19
C MET A 1 -64.93 28.15 6.14
N THR A 2 -64.87 28.47 4.83
CA THR A 2 -65.55 27.69 3.78
C THR A 2 -64.91 26.31 3.61
N LEU A 3 -65.73 25.24 3.56
CA LEU A 3 -65.34 23.82 3.42
C LEU A 3 -64.22 23.57 2.39
N ARG A 4 -64.22 24.34 1.29
CA ARG A 4 -63.20 24.31 0.23
C ARG A 4 -61.78 24.65 0.70
N LYS A 5 -61.61 25.60 1.63
CA LYS A 5 -60.28 25.99 2.18
C LYS A 5 -59.72 24.93 3.13
N PHE A 6 -60.60 24.14 3.77
CA PHE A 6 -60.21 23.05 4.66
C PHE A 6 -59.68 21.83 3.88
N PHE A 7 -60.34 21.47 2.77
CA PHE A 7 -59.88 20.40 1.89
C PHE A 7 -58.60 20.76 1.11
N VAL A 8 -58.49 22.00 0.62
CA VAL A 8 -57.30 22.46 -0.11
C VAL A 8 -56.07 22.51 0.79
N GLY A 9 -56.19 22.96 2.05
CA GLY A 9 -55.07 22.97 3.01
C GLY A 9 -54.57 21.57 3.38
N ARG A 10 -55.48 20.60 3.56
CA ARG A 10 -55.12 19.19 3.83
C ARG A 10 -54.51 18.49 2.63
N ALA A 11 -55.01 18.78 1.42
CA ALA A 11 -54.44 18.24 0.19
C ALA A 11 -53.01 18.75 -0.05
N ILE A 12 -52.75 20.04 0.19
CA ILE A 12 -51.41 20.62 0.10
C ILE A 12 -50.46 19.96 1.13
N GLY A 13 -50.92 19.76 2.37
CA GLY A 13 -50.12 19.06 3.38
C GLY A 13 -49.75 17.63 2.99
N LEU A 14 -50.68 16.88 2.39
CA LEU A 14 -50.41 15.53 1.89
C LEU A 14 -49.43 15.51 0.72
N ILE A 15 -49.53 16.48 -0.20
CA ILE A 15 -48.61 16.60 -1.33
C ILE A 15 -47.19 16.89 -0.84
N ILE A 16 -47.04 17.83 0.10
CA ILE A 16 -45.73 18.15 0.69
C ILE A 16 -45.14 16.91 1.40
N LEU A 17 -45.96 16.16 2.14
CA LEU A 17 -45.51 14.93 2.80
C LEU A 17 -45.01 13.88 1.79
N LEU A 18 -45.73 13.70 0.68
CA LEU A 18 -45.32 12.78 -0.40
C LEU A 18 -44.01 13.21 -1.06
N CYS A 19 -43.81 14.52 -1.28
CA CYS A 19 -42.55 15.04 -1.80
C CYS A 19 -41.38 14.76 -0.84
N ILE A 20 -41.56 14.94 0.47
CA ILE A 20 -40.53 14.66 1.47
C ILE A 20 -40.16 13.17 1.46
N ILE A 21 -41.16 12.28 1.45
CA ILE A 21 -40.92 10.82 1.39
C ILE A 21 -40.16 10.44 0.12
N GLY A 22 -40.51 11.04 -1.02
CA GLY A 22 -39.83 10.81 -2.30
C GLY A 22 -38.36 11.27 -2.31
N ILE A 23 -38.07 12.41 -1.67
CA ILE A 23 -36.68 12.90 -1.54
C ILE A 23 -35.85 11.98 -0.66
N ILE A 24 -36.41 11.54 0.48
CA ILE A 24 -35.73 10.63 1.41
C ILE A 24 -35.44 9.29 0.72
N SER A 25 -36.44 8.69 0.06
CA SER A 25 -36.25 7.40 -0.63
C SER A 25 -35.25 7.50 -1.78
N GLY A 26 -35.27 8.60 -2.54
CA GLY A 26 -34.28 8.89 -3.59
C GLY A 26 -32.86 9.01 -3.02
N PHE A 27 -32.69 9.71 -1.90
CA PHE A 27 -31.38 9.85 -1.24
C PHE A 27 -30.84 8.50 -0.75
N TYR A 28 -31.69 7.66 -0.13
CA TYR A 28 -31.28 6.32 0.30
C TYR A 28 -30.94 5.40 -0.88
N ALA A 29 -31.70 5.44 -1.97
CA ALA A 29 -31.43 4.64 -3.16
C ALA A 29 -30.10 5.05 -3.82
N LEU A 30 -29.84 6.36 -3.92
CA LEU A 30 -28.60 6.88 -4.49
C LEU A 30 -27.39 6.56 -3.61
N ASN A 31 -27.50 6.72 -2.29
CA ASN A 31 -26.42 6.34 -1.37
C ASN A 31 -26.14 4.84 -1.41
N ASN A 32 -27.18 3.99 -1.49
CA ASN A 32 -26.99 2.55 -1.63
C ASN A 32 -26.33 2.19 -2.97
N TYR A 33 -26.69 2.88 -4.06
CA TYR A 33 -26.03 2.70 -5.37
C TYR A 33 -24.55 3.10 -5.29
N ILE A 34 -24.24 4.28 -4.77
CA ILE A 34 -22.85 4.75 -4.61
C ILE A 34 -22.07 3.85 -3.65
N TYR A 35 -22.69 3.34 -2.59
CA TYR A 35 -22.06 2.40 -1.66
C TYR A 35 -21.73 1.07 -2.33
N LYS A 36 -22.62 0.58 -3.20
CA LYS A 36 -22.37 -0.62 -4.02
C LYS A 36 -21.31 -0.39 -5.11
N GLU A 37 -21.24 0.79 -5.71
CA GLU A 37 -20.15 1.13 -6.67
C GLU A 37 -18.80 1.35 -5.97
N LYS A 38 -18.81 1.92 -4.75
CA LYS A 38 -17.58 2.17 -3.96
C LYS A 38 -17.07 0.95 -3.22
N GLN A 39 -17.94 -0.02 -2.93
CA GLN A 39 -17.49 -1.38 -2.71
C GLN A 39 -17.04 -1.93 -4.06
N ALA A 40 -15.78 -1.69 -4.39
CA ALA A 40 -15.09 -2.60 -5.30
C ALA A 40 -15.45 -4.01 -4.83
N ASP A 41 -15.97 -4.84 -5.74
CA ASP A 41 -16.16 -6.26 -5.47
C ASP A 41 -14.93 -6.73 -4.71
N PRO A 42 -15.07 -7.40 -3.54
CA PRO A 42 -13.92 -8.06 -2.96
C PRO A 42 -13.40 -8.93 -4.08
N ILE A 43 -12.19 -8.63 -4.57
CA ILE A 43 -11.57 -9.35 -5.66
C ILE A 43 -11.66 -10.80 -5.22
N GLU A 44 -12.60 -11.54 -5.83
CA GLU A 44 -12.72 -12.97 -5.63
C GLU A 44 -11.38 -13.49 -6.09
N THR A 45 -10.52 -13.75 -5.12
CA THR A 45 -9.20 -14.29 -5.35
C THR A 45 -9.44 -15.76 -5.66
N THR A 46 -10.01 -16.03 -6.82
CA THR A 46 -10.03 -17.34 -7.46
C THR A 46 -8.64 -17.58 -8.01
N ASN A 47 -7.69 -17.74 -7.09
CA ASN A 47 -6.42 -18.44 -7.26
C ASN A 47 -5.95 -18.77 -5.84
N ASN A 48 -6.31 -19.95 -5.34
CA ASN A 48 -5.69 -20.60 -4.18
C ASN A 48 -4.22 -20.98 -4.46
N ALA A 49 -3.49 -20.18 -5.23
CA ALA A 49 -2.05 -20.27 -5.32
C ALA A 49 -1.51 -19.57 -4.08
N LEU A 50 -0.82 -20.34 -3.23
CA LEU A 50 -0.03 -19.77 -2.13
C LEU A 50 0.79 -18.58 -2.68
N PRO A 51 0.91 -17.45 -1.97
CA PRO A 51 1.81 -16.40 -2.41
C PRO A 51 3.26 -16.91 -2.36
N PRO A 52 4.18 -16.36 -3.18
CA PRO A 52 5.59 -16.63 -3.03
C PRO A 52 6.09 -16.19 -1.65
N ILE A 53 7.13 -16.86 -1.17
CA ILE A 53 7.82 -16.53 0.08
C ILE A 53 9.02 -15.64 -0.25
N PHE A 54 9.16 -14.56 0.52
CA PHE A 54 10.21 -13.57 0.37
C PHE A 54 11.19 -13.64 1.54
N GLU A 55 12.48 -13.79 1.24
CA GLU A 55 13.55 -13.84 2.23
C GLU A 55 14.67 -12.87 1.85
N TRP A 56 14.97 -11.91 2.72
CA TRP A 56 16.10 -11.00 2.55
C TRP A 56 17.41 -11.66 2.96
N LYS A 57 18.48 -11.32 2.27
CA LYS A 57 19.83 -11.74 2.63
C LYS A 57 20.80 -10.59 2.43
N TYR A 58 21.69 -10.40 3.40
CA TYR A 58 22.70 -9.34 3.39
C TYR A 58 24.09 -9.96 3.34
N GLU A 59 24.93 -9.43 2.46
CA GLU A 59 26.34 -9.84 2.36
C GLU A 59 27.21 -8.59 2.26
N GLU A 60 28.36 -8.59 2.94
CA GLU A 60 29.34 -7.51 2.78
C GLU A 60 29.77 -7.41 1.31
N ALA A 61 29.67 -6.22 0.73
CA ALA A 61 30.12 -5.97 -0.62
C ALA A 61 31.65 -5.85 -0.64
N LYS A 62 32.24 -6.17 -1.79
CA LYS A 62 33.69 -5.98 -2.01
C LYS A 62 34.06 -4.52 -2.30
N SER A 63 33.05 -3.67 -2.51
CA SER A 63 33.19 -2.24 -2.79
C SER A 63 33.11 -1.42 -1.51
N LEU A 64 33.75 -0.25 -1.57
CA LEU A 64 33.58 0.81 -0.59
C LEU A 64 32.76 1.92 -1.25
N ASN A 65 31.98 2.64 -0.43
CA ASN A 65 31.32 3.85 -0.89
C ASN A 65 32.35 4.97 -1.13
N LEU A 66 31.89 6.14 -1.61
CA LEU A 66 32.75 7.29 -1.93
C LEU A 66 33.55 7.82 -0.71
N ASP A 67 33.05 7.58 0.50
CA ASP A 67 33.68 7.98 1.76
C ASP A 67 34.58 6.89 2.35
N GLY A 68 34.75 5.76 1.65
CA GLY A 68 35.60 4.65 2.07
C GLY A 68 34.97 3.68 3.08
N PHE A 69 33.66 3.77 3.32
CA PHE A 69 32.93 2.86 4.19
C PHE A 69 32.50 1.59 3.45
N PRO A 70 32.43 0.43 4.14
CA PRO A 70 31.94 -0.80 3.56
C PRO A 70 30.47 -0.68 3.15
N GLU A 71 30.16 -1.32 2.03
CA GLU A 71 28.80 -1.44 1.52
C GLU A 71 28.24 -2.85 1.80
N THR A 72 26.92 -2.95 1.79
CA THR A 72 26.19 -4.21 1.93
C THR A 72 25.40 -4.48 0.66
N ASN A 73 25.60 -5.67 0.09
CA ASN A 73 24.75 -6.21 -0.96
C ASN A 73 23.45 -6.75 -0.35
N ILE A 74 22.33 -6.31 -0.91
CA ILE A 74 20.99 -6.70 -0.49
C ILE A 74 20.43 -7.65 -1.55
N PHE A 75 20.22 -8.89 -1.17
CA PHE A 75 19.60 -9.90 -2.01
C PHE A 75 18.17 -10.18 -1.54
N LEU A 76 17.30 -10.44 -2.50
CA LEU A 76 15.97 -10.97 -2.25
C LEU A 76 15.85 -12.34 -2.90
N LYS A 77 15.60 -13.34 -2.06
CA LYS A 77 15.25 -14.69 -2.47
C LYS A 77 13.72 -14.81 -2.49
N VAL A 78 13.19 -15.20 -3.64
CA VAL A 78 11.77 -15.43 -3.88
C VAL A 78 11.56 -16.91 -4.17
N THR A 79 10.74 -17.56 -3.35
CA THR A 79 10.36 -18.96 -3.53
C THR A 79 8.91 -19.03 -4.01
N TYR A 80 8.72 -19.40 -5.27
CA TYR A 80 7.40 -19.50 -5.90
C TYR A 80 6.67 -20.78 -5.49
N PRO A 81 5.34 -20.84 -5.63
CA PRO A 81 4.53 -22.00 -5.23
C PRO A 81 4.87 -23.29 -5.98
N ASN A 82 5.40 -23.17 -7.21
CA ASN A 82 5.88 -24.29 -8.01
C ASN A 82 7.26 -24.83 -7.55
N GLY A 83 7.85 -24.25 -6.49
CA GLY A 83 9.18 -24.60 -5.98
C GLY A 83 10.34 -23.89 -6.67
N THR A 84 10.07 -23.08 -7.70
CA THR A 84 11.10 -22.26 -8.36
C THR A 84 11.65 -21.23 -7.38
N ILE A 85 12.97 -21.13 -7.31
CA ILE A 85 13.66 -20.13 -6.49
C ILE A 85 14.32 -19.14 -7.42
N GLU A 86 14.11 -17.85 -7.15
CA GLU A 86 14.83 -16.76 -7.77
C GLU A 86 15.58 -15.99 -6.69
N ASN A 87 16.89 -15.79 -6.89
CA ASN A 87 17.69 -14.96 -6.00
C ASN A 87 18.26 -13.81 -6.82
N ARG A 88 17.98 -12.56 -6.41
CA ARG A 88 18.41 -11.37 -7.15
C ARG A 88 19.08 -10.37 -6.22
N LEU A 89 20.19 -9.79 -6.66
CA LEU A 89 20.74 -8.58 -6.06
C LEU A 89 19.76 -7.43 -6.32
N ILE A 90 19.21 -6.87 -5.25
CA ILE A 90 18.27 -5.75 -5.31
C ILE A 90 19.02 -4.43 -5.35
N ASP A 91 20.02 -4.29 -4.48
CA ASP A 91 20.76 -3.05 -4.32
C ASP A 91 22.08 -3.28 -3.57
N THR A 92 22.95 -2.28 -3.62
CA THR A 92 24.17 -2.20 -2.80
C THR A 92 24.16 -0.86 -2.08
N THR A 93 24.08 -0.88 -0.75
CA THR A 93 23.94 0.34 0.06
C THR A 93 25.04 0.46 1.12
N PRO A 94 25.48 1.68 1.48
CA PRO A 94 26.40 1.87 2.59
C PRO A 94 25.84 1.35 3.93
N GLY A 95 26.74 0.87 4.79
CA GLY A 95 26.41 0.49 6.17
C GLY A 95 25.84 -0.92 6.30
N SER A 96 25.05 -1.13 7.34
CA SER A 96 24.51 -2.46 7.70
C SER A 96 22.99 -2.48 7.59
N CYS A 97 22.45 -3.65 7.25
CA CYS A 97 21.03 -3.87 7.03
C CYS A 97 20.44 -4.77 8.13
N ASN A 98 19.20 -4.48 8.54
CA ASN A 98 18.45 -5.29 9.49
C ASN A 98 16.97 -5.36 9.08
N ASP A 99 16.32 -6.44 9.49
CA ASP A 99 14.87 -6.59 9.38
C ASP A 99 14.20 -5.68 10.41
N LEU A 100 13.17 -4.95 9.97
CA LEU A 100 12.33 -4.14 10.85
C LEU A 100 11.21 -5.01 11.44
N PRO A 101 10.89 -4.87 12.74
CA PRO A 101 9.86 -5.66 13.41
C PRO A 101 8.44 -5.29 12.96
N ASP A 102 8.24 -4.07 12.46
CA ASP A 102 6.94 -3.55 12.10
C ASP A 102 6.68 -3.70 10.60
N SER A 103 5.47 -4.16 10.25
CA SER A 103 5.00 -4.12 8.88
C SER A 103 4.54 -2.70 8.52
N GLU A 104 5.11 -2.12 7.47
CA GLU A 104 4.57 -0.87 6.91
C GLU A 104 3.26 -1.09 6.16
N GLU A 105 2.50 -0.01 5.98
CA GLU A 105 1.32 0.03 5.11
C GLU A 105 1.67 -0.44 3.68
N ASP A 106 0.75 -1.20 3.09
CA ASP A 106 0.81 -1.80 1.76
C ASP A 106 1.92 -2.85 1.53
N ASN A 107 2.64 -3.24 2.58
CA ASN A 107 3.60 -4.34 2.50
C ASN A 107 2.88 -5.68 2.27
N VAL A 108 3.48 -6.56 1.47
CA VAL A 108 2.95 -7.90 1.21
C VAL A 108 2.84 -8.67 2.52
N ILE A 109 1.74 -9.40 2.68
CA ILE A 109 1.49 -10.20 3.87
C ILE A 109 2.63 -11.23 4.02
N ASN A 110 3.17 -11.33 5.24
CA ASN A 110 4.29 -12.22 5.58
C ASN A 110 5.63 -11.89 4.89
N SER A 111 5.82 -10.71 4.30
CA SER A 111 7.16 -10.20 3.98
C SER A 111 7.67 -9.26 5.08
N THR A 112 8.98 -9.23 5.27
CA THR A 112 9.63 -8.28 6.18
C THR A 112 10.03 -7.00 5.45
N VAL A 113 9.91 -5.87 6.17
CA VAL A 113 10.52 -4.60 5.77
C VAL A 113 11.94 -4.60 6.30
N ILE A 114 12.86 -3.98 5.58
CA ILE A 114 14.27 -3.95 5.97
C ILE A 114 14.79 -2.52 5.95
N GLN A 115 15.80 -2.25 6.75
CA GLN A 115 16.46 -0.95 6.81
C GLN A 115 17.97 -1.12 6.77
N CYS A 116 18.61 -0.38 5.87
CA CYS A 116 20.06 -0.21 5.83
C CYS A 116 20.39 1.21 6.25
N TYR A 117 21.43 1.38 7.07
CA TYR A 117 21.77 2.69 7.61
C TYR A 117 23.29 2.84 7.80
N SER A 118 23.80 4.03 7.46
CA SER A 118 25.19 4.43 7.67
C SER A 118 25.29 5.94 7.83
N ALA A 119 25.96 6.41 8.88
CA ALA A 119 26.42 7.79 9.03
C ALA A 119 25.36 8.87 8.69
N GLY A 120 24.15 8.74 9.25
CA GLY A 120 23.07 9.72 9.05
C GLY A 120 22.22 9.49 7.81
N LEU A 121 22.56 8.55 6.93
CA LEU A 121 21.80 8.21 5.72
C LEU A 121 21.29 6.77 5.79
N GLY A 122 20.03 6.56 5.44
CA GLY A 122 19.43 5.24 5.43
C GLY A 122 18.48 4.99 4.27
N TYR A 123 18.15 3.71 4.12
CA TYR A 123 17.30 3.18 3.08
C TYR A 123 16.36 2.16 3.67
N THR A 124 15.05 2.37 3.48
CA THR A 124 14.01 1.40 3.83
C THR A 124 13.57 0.67 2.57
N PHE A 125 13.49 -0.66 2.64
CA PHE A 125 12.97 -1.48 1.56
C PHE A 125 11.73 -2.25 2.01
N LYS A 126 10.74 -2.29 1.13
CA LYS A 126 9.52 -3.08 1.32
C LYS A 126 9.08 -3.73 0.03
N ILE A 127 8.21 -4.72 0.15
CA ILE A 127 7.65 -5.43 -1.00
C ILE A 127 6.17 -5.09 -1.05
N THR A 128 5.68 -4.55 -2.15
CA THR A 128 4.25 -4.25 -2.34
C THR A 128 3.68 -5.06 -3.49
N LYS A 129 2.36 -5.23 -3.50
CA LYS A 129 1.67 -5.89 -4.61
C LYS A 129 1.29 -4.83 -5.66
N GLY A 130 1.91 -4.90 -6.83
CA GLY A 130 1.53 -4.10 -7.99
C GLY A 130 0.35 -4.68 -8.77
N ILE A 131 0.10 -4.15 -9.97
CA ILE A 131 -1.00 -4.61 -10.84
C ILE A 131 -0.67 -5.98 -11.48
N GLY A 132 0.59 -6.22 -11.84
CA GLY A 132 1.03 -7.45 -12.53
C GLY A 132 2.25 -8.15 -11.93
N SER A 133 2.86 -7.56 -10.90
CA SER A 133 4.10 -8.01 -10.29
C SER A 133 4.16 -7.62 -8.82
N TYR A 134 5.02 -8.29 -8.07
CA TYR A 134 5.50 -7.81 -6.78
C TYR A 134 6.59 -6.77 -7.01
N LEU A 135 6.46 -5.61 -6.36
CA LEU A 135 7.35 -4.47 -6.50
C LEU A 135 8.23 -4.37 -5.26
N VAL A 136 9.54 -4.36 -5.46
CA VAL A 136 10.48 -4.01 -4.40
C VAL A 136 10.67 -2.50 -4.43
N MET A 137 10.25 -1.86 -3.35
CA MET A 137 10.26 -0.41 -3.19
C MET A 137 11.39 -0.01 -2.26
N ARG A 138 12.12 1.05 -2.59
CA ARG A 138 13.16 1.67 -1.76
C ARG A 138 12.82 3.13 -1.47
N LYS A 139 12.96 3.56 -0.22
CA LYS A 139 12.87 4.96 0.19
C LYS A 139 14.15 5.35 0.93
N THR A 140 14.71 6.51 0.59
CA THR A 140 15.82 7.10 1.33
C THR A 140 15.29 7.83 2.56
N PHE A 141 16.06 7.88 3.64
CA PHE A 141 15.81 8.80 4.73
C PHE A 141 17.14 9.30 5.28
N GLU A 142 17.10 10.46 5.92
CA GLU A 142 18.23 11.00 6.64
C GLU A 142 17.86 11.12 8.11
N GLU A 143 18.84 10.96 8.99
CA GLU A 143 18.67 11.24 10.40
C GLU A 143 18.51 12.75 10.59
N GLY A 144 17.40 13.15 11.21
CA GLY A 144 17.19 14.55 11.58
C GLY A 144 18.13 14.97 12.71
N LEU A 145 18.62 16.20 12.64
CA LEU A 145 19.31 16.85 13.75
C LEU A 145 18.37 17.90 14.36
N LEU A 146 18.66 18.34 15.59
CA LEU A 146 17.86 19.36 16.30
C LEU A 146 17.58 20.61 15.44
N ASP A 147 18.54 20.99 14.59
CA ASP A 147 18.47 22.18 13.73
C ASP A 147 18.35 21.84 12.23
N TYR A 148 18.10 20.57 11.87
CA TYR A 148 17.97 20.13 10.48
C TYR A 148 16.78 19.18 10.31
N GLU A 149 15.80 19.63 9.53
CA GLU A 149 14.69 18.81 9.08
C GLU A 149 15.03 18.19 7.70
N PRO A 150 15.24 16.87 7.62
CA PRO A 150 15.61 16.24 6.39
C PRO A 150 14.46 16.26 5.38
N PRO A 151 14.76 16.24 4.08
CA PRO A 151 13.73 16.17 3.05
C PRO A 151 12.94 14.87 3.14
N LEU A 152 11.66 14.95 2.80
CA LEU A 152 10.82 13.78 2.65
C LEU A 152 11.10 13.14 1.29
N TYR A 153 11.43 11.86 1.31
CA TYR A 153 11.67 11.06 0.11
C TYR A 153 10.50 10.14 -0.18
N GLU A 154 10.19 10.00 -1.45
CA GLU A 154 9.18 9.06 -1.94
C GLU A 154 9.78 7.66 -2.17
N TYR A 155 8.93 6.64 -2.05
CA TYR A 155 9.28 5.27 -2.45
C TYR A 155 9.47 5.18 -3.96
N LYS A 156 10.52 4.45 -4.38
CA LYS A 156 10.82 4.16 -5.79
C LYS A 156 10.94 2.66 -6.01
N VAL A 157 10.46 2.17 -7.15
CA VAL A 157 10.65 0.78 -7.57
C VAL A 157 12.12 0.54 -7.89
N VAL A 158 12.73 -0.48 -7.30
CA VAL A 158 14.12 -0.89 -7.56
C VAL A 158 14.20 -2.30 -8.16
N ALA A 159 13.18 -3.13 -7.99
CA ALA A 159 13.08 -4.42 -8.66
C ALA A 159 11.63 -4.88 -8.79
N GLU A 160 11.39 -5.80 -9.72
CA GLU A 160 10.09 -6.44 -9.92
C GLU A 160 10.21 -7.95 -10.03
N PHE A 161 9.24 -8.65 -9.47
CA PHE A 161 9.09 -10.11 -9.55
C PHE A 161 7.69 -10.46 -10.05
N PRO A 162 7.55 -11.39 -11.01
CA PRO A 162 6.23 -11.80 -11.48
C PRO A 162 5.44 -12.46 -10.34
N PHE A 163 4.10 -12.53 -10.47
CA PHE A 163 3.29 -13.28 -9.51
C PHE A 163 3.54 -14.80 -9.58
N TYR A 164 3.91 -15.29 -10.76
CA TYR A 164 4.05 -16.71 -11.06
C TYR A 164 5.24 -16.95 -11.99
N LYS A 165 5.81 -18.15 -11.90
CA LYS A 165 6.80 -18.69 -12.84
C LYS A 165 6.37 -20.05 -13.34
#